data_AF-A0A4Q5WZE0-F1
#
_entry.id   AF-A0A4Q5WZE0-F1
#
_cell.length_a   1.000
_cell.length_b   1.000
_cell.length_c   1.000
_cell.angle_alpha   90.00
_cell.angle_beta   90.00
_cell.angle_gamma   90.00
#
_symmetry.space_group_name_H-M   'P 1'
#
loop_
_entity.id
_entity.type
_entity.pdbx_description
1 polymer ?
#
loop_
_entity_poly.entity_id
_entity_poly.type
_entity_poly.pdbx_seq_one_letter_code
_entity_poly.pdbx_strand_id
1 'polypeptide(L)'
;GREFPVGTIIVKQARIEARPEGQLFAMVKRGGRYNPEGAHGWEWFELAERPDQSVAIKWRGVSAPDGEQYGGDPHGTCNACHGEAKANDYVKSPALALGRVASR
;
A
#
# COMPACT_ATOMS: atom_id res chain seq x y z
N GLY A 1 12.90 9.73 10.54
CA GLY A 1 13.59 9.99 9.27
C GLY A 1 12.73 10.96 8.47
N ARG A 2 12.96 11.14 7.17
CA ARG A 2 11.89 11.70 6.31
C ARG A 2 10.81 10.63 6.21
N GLU A 3 9.55 11.04 6.32
CA GLU A 3 8.38 10.16 6.28
C GLU A 3 7.26 10.87 5.54
N PHE A 4 6.34 10.10 4.96
CA PHE A 4 5.09 10.65 4.46
C PHE A 4 4.24 11.13 5.64
N PRO A 5 3.54 12.28 5.53
CA PRO A 5 2.67 12.77 6.60
C PRO A 5 1.57 11.77 6.96
N VAL A 6 1.19 11.73 8.24
CA VAL A 6 -0.01 11.00 8.69
C VAL A 6 -1.22 11.51 7.91
N GLY A 7 -2.05 10.58 7.43
CA GLY A 7 -3.17 10.85 6.52
C GLY A 7 -2.81 10.74 5.04
N THR A 8 -1.55 10.50 4.68
CA THR A 8 -1.18 10.18 3.29
C THR A 8 -1.93 8.94 2.83
N ILE A 9 -2.55 9.03 1.65
CA ILE A 9 -3.21 7.93 0.95
C ILE A 9 -2.54 7.78 -0.40
N ILE A 10 -2.04 6.58 -0.70
CA ILE A 10 -1.50 6.24 -2.01
C ILE A 10 -2.40 5.14 -2.59
N VAL A 11 -2.98 5.40 -3.76
CA VAL A 11 -3.79 4.43 -4.51
C VAL A 11 -3.00 3.95 -5.71
N LYS A 12 -2.96 2.64 -5.92
CA LYS A 12 -2.36 1.97 -7.08
C LYS A 12 -3.47 1.26 -7.85
N GLN A 13 -3.63 1.62 -9.12
CA GLN A 13 -4.37 0.80 -10.08
C GLN A 13 -3.35 -0.05 -10.85
N ALA A 14 -3.41 -1.37 -10.66
CA ALA A 14 -2.63 -2.32 -11.42
C ALA A 14 -3.49 -2.84 -12.59
N ARG A 15 -3.02 -2.68 -13.82
CA ARG A 15 -3.64 -3.29 -15.01
C ARG A 15 -2.68 -4.35 -15.52
N ILE A 16 -3.15 -5.58 -15.62
CA ILE A 16 -2.42 -6.70 -16.22
C ILE A 16 -3.32 -7.32 -17.29
N GLU A 17 -2.74 -7.91 -18.34
CA GLU A 17 -3.53 -8.49 -19.45
C GLU A 17 -4.56 -9.51 -18.96
N ALA A 18 -4.22 -10.29 -17.94
CA ALA A 18 -5.10 -11.29 -17.32
C ALA A 18 -6.25 -10.70 -16.48
N ARG A 19 -6.25 -9.40 -16.20
CA ARG A 19 -7.26 -8.67 -15.42
C ARG A 19 -7.50 -7.29 -16.04
N PRO A 20 -8.20 -7.21 -17.17
CA PRO A 20 -8.41 -5.96 -17.91
C PRO A 20 -9.21 -4.91 -17.13
N GLU A 21 -10.07 -5.34 -16.20
CA GLU A 21 -10.76 -4.49 -15.23
C GLU A 21 -9.80 -3.78 -14.25
N GLY A 22 -8.59 -4.31 -14.08
CA GLY A 22 -7.58 -3.82 -13.16
C GLY A 22 -7.87 -4.20 -11.70
N GLN A 23 -6.86 -4.04 -10.85
CA GLN A 23 -6.98 -4.18 -9.41
C GLN A 23 -6.60 -2.88 -8.73
N LEU A 24 -7.41 -2.47 -7.75
CA LEU A 24 -7.14 -1.30 -6.94
C LEU A 24 -6.59 -1.72 -5.58
N PHE A 25 -5.47 -1.11 -5.21
CA PHE A 25 -4.87 -1.23 -3.90
C PHE A 25 -4.65 0.15 -3.31
N ALA A 26 -4.65 0.27 -1.99
CA ALA A 26 -4.23 1.49 -1.33
C ALA A 26 -3.37 1.22 -0.10
N MET A 27 -2.56 2.21 0.26
CA MET A 27 -1.88 2.27 1.54
C MET A 27 -2.11 3.62 2.21
N VAL A 28 -2.34 3.59 3.53
CA VAL A 28 -2.65 4.78 4.33
C VAL A 28 -1.66 4.94 5.48
N LYS A 29 -1.01 6.10 5.60
CA LYS A 29 -0.14 6.43 6.72
C LYS A 29 -1.00 6.76 7.94
N ARG A 30 -1.17 5.79 8.83
CA ARG A 30 -1.84 5.94 10.13
C ARG A 30 -0.93 6.60 11.17
N GLY A 31 0.38 6.38 11.07
CA GLY A 31 1.34 6.79 12.10
C GLY A 31 1.18 5.99 13.41
N GLY A 32 1.64 6.57 14.52
CA GLY A 32 1.56 5.92 15.84
C GLY A 32 2.24 4.55 15.86
N ARG A 33 1.64 3.58 16.56
CA ARG A 33 2.12 2.18 16.63
C ARG A 33 1.36 1.23 15.71
N TYR A 34 0.76 1.73 14.64
CA TYR A 34 0.09 0.84 13.68
C TYR A 34 1.13 0.01 12.92
N ASN A 35 0.84 -1.28 12.66
CA ASN A 35 1.73 -2.20 11.94
C ASN A 35 3.20 -2.21 12.45
N PRO A 36 3.44 -2.41 13.76
CA PRO A 36 4.75 -2.17 14.36
C PRO A 36 5.83 -3.15 13.90
N GLU A 37 5.42 -4.37 13.57
CA GLU A 37 6.30 -5.47 13.12
C GLU A 37 6.51 -5.50 11.59
N GLY A 38 5.88 -4.59 10.85
CA GLY A 38 5.91 -4.54 9.39
C GLY A 38 6.24 -3.15 8.85
N ALA A 39 5.39 -2.65 7.96
CA ALA A 39 5.47 -1.28 7.49
C ALA A 39 4.93 -0.33 8.57
N HIS A 40 5.80 0.05 9.51
CA HIS A 40 5.46 0.86 10.66
C HIS A 40 4.70 2.13 10.28
N GLY A 41 3.51 2.27 10.85
CA GLY A 41 2.60 3.38 10.64
C GLY A 41 1.74 3.27 9.37
N TRP A 42 1.75 2.15 8.63
CA TRP A 42 0.98 1.96 7.40
C TRP A 42 -0.07 0.86 7.49
N GLU A 43 -1.24 1.13 6.91
CA GLU A 43 -2.33 0.18 6.70
C GLU A 43 -2.52 -0.10 5.20
N TRP A 44 -2.83 -1.35 4.87
CA TRP A 44 -3.05 -1.83 3.51
C TRP A 44 -4.54 -1.99 3.21
N PHE A 45 -4.89 -1.85 1.92
CA PHE A 45 -6.25 -1.98 1.41
C PHE A 45 -6.24 -2.68 0.07
N GLU A 46 -7.18 -3.60 -0.13
CA GLU A 46 -7.68 -3.96 -1.45
C GLU A 46 -9.04 -3.30 -1.64
N LEU A 47 -9.22 -2.71 -2.82
CA LEU A 47 -10.41 -1.95 -3.17
C LEU A 47 -11.10 -2.62 -4.37
N ALA A 48 -12.42 -2.52 -4.41
CA ALA A 48 -13.22 -3.00 -5.53
C ALA A 48 -14.00 -1.83 -6.14
N GLU A 49 -13.88 -1.66 -7.46
CA GLU A 49 -14.78 -0.79 -8.21
C GLU A 49 -16.16 -1.44 -8.28
N ARG A 50 -17.20 -0.66 -8.03
CA ARG A 50 -18.59 -1.08 -8.13
C ARG A 50 -19.18 -0.69 -9.49
N PRO A 51 -20.29 -1.31 -9.93
CA PRO A 51 -20.97 -0.93 -11.18
C PRO A 51 -21.41 0.54 -11.24
N ASP A 52 -21.66 1.16 -10.08
CA ASP A 52 -22.02 2.58 -9.95
C ASP A 52 -20.81 3.52 -9.93
N GLN A 53 -19.62 3.02 -10.29
CA GLN A 53 -18.32 3.73 -10.27
C GLN A 53 -17.84 4.16 -8.88
N SER A 54 -18.54 3.77 -7.81
CA SER A 54 -18.03 3.95 -6.45
C SER A 54 -16.94 2.92 -6.13
N VAL A 55 -16.14 3.21 -5.11
CA VAL A 55 -15.10 2.30 -4.62
C VAL A 55 -15.50 1.71 -3.28
N ALA A 56 -15.41 0.38 -3.18
CA ALA A 56 -15.60 -0.38 -1.96
C ALA A 56 -14.26 -0.76 -1.34
N ILE A 57 -14.21 -0.87 -0.02
CA ILE A 57 -13.13 -1.59 0.66
C ILE A 57 -13.48 -3.07 0.61
N LYS A 58 -12.64 -3.89 -0.05
CA LYS A 58 -12.76 -5.35 0.01
C LYS A 58 -12.20 -5.87 1.32
N TRP A 59 -10.98 -5.45 1.65
CA TRP A 59 -10.38 -5.65 2.97
C TRP A 59 -9.39 -4.53 3.29
N ARG A 60 -9.05 -4.41 4.58
CA ARG A 60 -8.01 -3.51 5.09
C ARG A 60 -7.31 -4.10 6.31
N GLY A 61 -6.06 -3.73 6.55
CA GLY A 61 -5.34 -4.16 7.74
C GLY A 61 -3.82 -4.14 7.58
N VAL A 62 -3.12 -4.80 8.51
CA VAL A 62 -1.66 -5.03 8.45
C VAL A 62 -1.29 -6.19 7.52
N SER A 63 -2.27 -7.02 7.16
CA SER A 63 -2.18 -8.15 6.24
C SER A 63 -3.57 -8.43 5.65
N ALA A 64 -3.61 -9.14 4.52
CA ALA A 64 -4.86 -9.68 4.00
C ALA A 64 -5.43 -10.73 4.98
N PRO A 65 -6.76 -10.83 5.13
CA PRO A 65 -7.39 -11.89 5.92
C PRO A 65 -7.25 -13.26 5.23
N ASP A 66 -7.46 -14.34 5.99
CA ASP A 66 -7.38 -15.71 5.48
C ASP A 66 -8.28 -15.92 4.24
N GLY A 67 -7.71 -16.53 3.20
CA GLY A 67 -8.41 -16.77 1.91
C GLY A 67 -8.31 -15.62 0.91
N GLU A 68 -7.85 -14.44 1.32
CA GLU A 68 -7.53 -13.32 0.42
C GLU A 68 -6.03 -13.29 0.08
N GLN A 69 -5.69 -12.95 -1.15
CA GLN A 69 -4.30 -12.84 -1.62
C GLN A 69 -4.08 -11.50 -2.32
N TYR A 70 -2.94 -10.86 -2.04
CA TYR A 70 -2.54 -9.65 -2.77
C TYR A 70 -2.13 -10.02 -4.19
N GLY A 71 -2.94 -9.63 -5.18
CA GLY A 71 -2.64 -9.88 -6.61
C GLY A 71 -2.49 -11.37 -6.98
N GLY A 72 -2.90 -12.29 -6.11
CA GLY A 72 -2.73 -13.74 -6.29
C GLY A 72 -1.35 -14.30 -5.90
N ASP A 73 -0.53 -13.55 -5.15
CA ASP A 73 0.74 -14.06 -4.61
C ASP A 73 0.51 -14.81 -3.28
N PRO A 74 0.77 -16.14 -3.22
CA PRO A 74 0.59 -16.95 -2.01
C PRO A 74 1.65 -16.70 -0.94
N HIS A 75 2.75 -16.00 -1.26
CA HIS A 75 3.86 -15.71 -0.35
C HIS A 75 4.04 -14.20 -0.07
N GLY A 76 3.44 -13.36 -0.90
CA GLY A 76 3.56 -11.90 -0.87
C GLY A 76 2.72 -11.25 0.23
N THR A 77 3.25 -11.20 1.44
CA THR A 77 2.70 -10.28 2.45
C THR A 77 3.09 -8.84 2.10
N CYS A 78 2.15 -7.89 2.21
CA CYS A 78 2.40 -6.47 1.91
C CYS A 78 3.65 -5.94 2.65
N ASN A 79 3.87 -6.40 3.88
CA ASN A 79 4.99 -5.98 4.73
C ASN A 79 6.36 -6.46 4.25
N ALA A 80 6.48 -7.64 3.66
CA ALA A 80 7.79 -8.15 3.21
C ALA A 80 8.36 -7.28 2.08
N CYS A 81 7.58 -7.13 1.00
CA CYS A 81 8.01 -6.36 -0.17
C CYS A 81 8.13 -4.85 0.12
N HIS A 82 7.23 -4.28 0.93
CA HIS A 82 7.33 -2.87 1.32
C HIS A 82 8.40 -2.62 2.38
N GLY A 83 8.78 -3.64 3.16
CA GLY A 83 9.90 -3.61 4.09
C GLY A 83 11.24 -3.31 3.42
N GLU A 84 11.43 -3.80 2.18
CA GLU A 84 12.60 -3.46 1.34
C GLU A 84 12.70 -1.95 1.07
N ALA A 85 11.58 -1.23 1.09
CA ALA A 85 11.49 0.19 0.84
C ALA A 85 11.47 1.04 2.12
N LYS A 86 11.92 0.51 3.28
CA LYS A 86 11.95 1.26 4.56
C LYS A 86 12.63 2.62 4.48
N ALA A 87 13.67 2.76 3.65
CA ALA A 87 14.37 4.04 3.43
C ALA A 87 13.49 5.12 2.78
N ASN A 88 12.41 4.72 2.09
CA ASN A 88 11.40 5.59 1.50
C ASN A 88 10.06 5.49 2.26
N ASP A 89 10.14 5.30 3.58
CA ASP A 89 8.97 5.13 4.46
C ASP A 89 7.97 4.09 3.92
N TYR A 90 8.53 2.92 3.54
CA TYR A 90 7.79 1.75 3.07
C TYR A 90 7.02 1.95 1.75
N VAL A 91 7.20 3.07 1.04
CA VAL A 91 6.61 3.31 -0.28
C VAL A 91 7.53 2.78 -1.37
N LYS A 92 7.17 1.63 -1.96
CA LYS A 92 7.92 0.98 -3.04
C LYS A 92 7.53 1.53 -4.41
N SER A 93 7.80 2.81 -4.64
CA SER A 93 7.59 3.45 -5.95
C SER A 93 8.65 4.52 -6.19
N PRO A 94 9.45 4.43 -7.27
CA PRO A 94 10.46 5.44 -7.57
C PRO A 94 9.84 6.80 -7.92
N ALA A 95 8.61 6.83 -8.42
CA ALA A 95 7.89 8.06 -8.72
C ALA A 95 7.44 8.83 -7.46
N LEU A 96 7.40 8.17 -6.30
CA LEU A 96 7.01 8.74 -5.02
C LEU A 96 8.18 8.68 -4.04
N ALA A 97 9.32 9.24 -4.44
CA ALA A 97 10.49 9.33 -3.56
C ALA A 97 10.36 10.51 -2.59
N LEU A 98 10.62 10.29 -1.30
CA LEU A 98 10.77 11.36 -0.33
C LEU A 98 11.92 12.29 -0.78
N GLY A 99 11.60 13.56 -0.99
CA GLY A 99 12.55 14.54 -1.52
C GLY A 99 13.84 14.59 -0.73
N ARG A 100 14.99 14.65 -1.42
CA ARG A 100 16.25 15.04 -0.79
C ARG A 100 16.18 16.53 -0.47
N VAL A 101 16.32 16.89 0.80
CA VAL A 101 16.64 18.29 1.15
C VAL A 101 18.01 18.54 0.53
N ALA A 102 18.10 19.45 -0.44
CA ALA A 102 19.37 19.96 -0.89
C ALA A 102 20.03 20.62 0.33
N SER A 103 21.18 20.08 0.75
CA SER A 103 22.03 20.75 1.74
C SER A 103 22.31 22.15 1.18
N ARG A 104 21.86 23.18 1.89
CA ARG A 104 22.29 24.55 1.64
C ARG A 104 23.67 24.76 2.25
#